data_AF-A0A2W0C049-F1
#
_entry.id   AF-A0A2W0C049-F1
#
_cell.length_a   1.000
_cell.length_b   1.000
_cell.length_c   1.000
_cell.angle_alpha   90.00
_cell.angle_beta   90.00
_cell.angle_gamma   90.00
#
_symmetry.space_group_name_H-M   'P 1'
#
loop_
_entity.id
_entity.type
_entity.pdbx_description
1 polymer ?
#
loop_
_entity_poly.entity_id
_entity_poly.type
_entity_poly.pdbx_seq_one_letter_code
_entity_poly.pdbx_strand_id
1 'polypeptide(L)'
;MKFKPSFCSIAVLAIAGLFSSCGGGNNNNSQSGNAIPATKLNGSFVFSANGTDPADGSYFVAGSFTADGKGGLTGIEDLNLGSGVDSNVSFTGTYQVDSAGSVSVTISDGTGVPTFFTFPIPSGSVAAKLSYDGTGSGTVQAQNTSGFTNLGTFAFTLNGQGEGTVTGSGSFTTNAAGSFTAGAENLSDGAFARNNSALNGTLSPMFSGGRGTAVIGADVFSYYAISQTQIVLAGLEDTTLIYGTATKQ
;
A
#
# COMPACT_ATOMS: atom_id res chain seq x y z
N MET A 1 -50.09 -45.43 -10.01
CA MET A 1 -51.50 -45.54 -9.56
C MET A 1 -51.52 -45.18 -8.07
N LYS A 2 -52.17 -44.15 -7.53
CA LYS A 2 -53.38 -43.41 -7.89
C LYS A 2 -53.28 -41.97 -7.34
N PHE A 3 -53.74 -41.01 -8.14
CA PHE A 3 -54.20 -39.69 -7.70
C PHE A 3 -55.50 -39.81 -6.90
N LYS A 4 -55.70 -38.96 -5.88
CA LYS A 4 -56.93 -38.15 -5.73
C LYS A 4 -56.75 -37.00 -4.72
N PRO A 5 -57.22 -35.78 -5.05
CA PRO A 5 -57.10 -34.56 -4.24
C PRO A 5 -58.30 -34.38 -3.30
N SER A 6 -58.12 -33.58 -2.23
CA SER A 6 -59.22 -33.09 -1.39
C SER A 6 -59.43 -31.60 -1.63
N PHE A 7 -60.66 -31.24 -2.00
CA PHE A 7 -61.18 -29.89 -2.09
C PHE A 7 -61.54 -29.38 -0.69
N CYS A 8 -61.26 -28.11 -0.40
CA CYS A 8 -62.12 -27.31 0.45
C CYS A 8 -62.09 -25.84 -0.02
N SER A 9 -63.28 -25.31 -0.24
CA SER A 9 -63.59 -24.03 -0.87
C SER A 9 -63.93 -22.95 0.18
N ILE A 10 -64.14 -21.72 -0.32
CA ILE A 10 -64.90 -20.59 0.24
C ILE A 10 -64.06 -19.73 1.23
N ALA A 11 -63.96 -18.40 1.17
CA ALA A 11 -64.91 -17.38 0.75
C ALA A 11 -64.21 -16.14 0.14
N VAL A 12 -64.90 -15.56 -0.85
CA VAL A 12 -64.68 -14.19 -1.35
C VAL A 12 -65.33 -13.20 -0.37
N LEU A 13 -64.61 -12.16 0.04
CA LEU A 13 -65.21 -10.93 0.54
C LEU A 13 -64.63 -9.75 -0.23
N ALA A 14 -65.45 -9.16 -1.08
CA ALA A 14 -65.16 -7.94 -1.82
C ALA A 14 -65.52 -6.73 -0.95
N ILE A 15 -64.57 -5.82 -0.73
CA ILE A 15 -64.86 -4.44 -0.35
C ILE A 15 -64.12 -3.55 -1.34
N ALA A 16 -64.90 -2.93 -2.22
CA ALA A 16 -64.46 -1.86 -3.08
C ALA A 16 -64.35 -0.56 -2.25
N GLY A 17 -63.15 0.02 -2.24
CA GLY A 17 -62.89 1.37 -1.75
C GLY A 17 -61.99 2.08 -2.74
N LEU A 18 -62.59 2.83 -3.66
CA LEU A 18 -61.89 3.74 -4.56
C LEU A 18 -61.60 5.04 -3.81
N PHE A 19 -60.34 5.29 -3.50
CA PHE A 19 -59.79 6.65 -3.46
C PHE A 19 -58.51 6.69 -4.30
N SER A 20 -58.55 7.57 -5.29
CA SER A 20 -57.48 7.95 -6.19
C SER A 20 -56.29 8.55 -5.42
N SER A 21 -55.11 7.96 -5.58
CA SER A 21 -53.83 8.65 -5.39
C SER A 21 -53.06 8.58 -6.70
N CYS A 22 -53.01 9.72 -7.40
CA CYS A 22 -52.02 10.03 -8.41
C CYS A 22 -50.86 10.74 -7.72
N GLY A 23 -49.64 10.29 -7.99
CA GLY A 23 -48.40 10.85 -7.46
C GLY A 23 -47.42 9.69 -7.23
N GLY A 24 -46.61 9.28 -8.21
CA GLY A 24 -45.71 10.15 -8.96
C GLY A 24 -44.38 10.16 -8.21
N GLY A 25 -43.47 9.29 -8.62
CA GLY A 25 -42.13 9.20 -8.05
C GLY A 25 -41.66 7.76 -7.93
N ASN A 26 -41.25 7.17 -9.05
CA ASN A 26 -40.30 6.06 -9.01
C ASN A 26 -39.01 6.60 -8.38
N ASN A 27 -38.90 6.54 -7.06
CA ASN A 27 -37.61 6.63 -6.40
C ASN A 27 -36.97 5.24 -6.45
N ASN A 28 -36.74 4.76 -7.68
CA ASN A 28 -35.51 4.04 -7.95
C ASN A 28 -34.39 5.06 -7.77
N ASN A 29 -34.10 5.42 -6.52
CA ASN A 29 -32.73 5.73 -6.17
C ASN A 29 -32.00 4.39 -6.05
N SER A 30 -32.00 3.62 -7.14
CA SER A 30 -30.75 3.02 -7.54
C SER A 30 -29.84 4.22 -7.69
N GLN A 31 -29.04 4.44 -6.66
CA GLN A 31 -27.95 5.39 -6.68
C GLN A 31 -27.13 5.01 -7.91
N SER A 32 -27.46 5.63 -9.04
CA SER A 32 -26.65 5.71 -10.23
C SER A 32 -25.49 6.62 -9.87
N GLY A 33 -24.69 6.21 -8.88
CA GLY A 33 -23.32 6.62 -8.80
C GLY A 33 -22.74 6.09 -10.10
N ASN A 34 -22.56 6.96 -11.08
CA ASN A 34 -21.79 6.63 -12.27
C ASN A 34 -20.57 5.87 -11.78
N ALA A 35 -20.47 4.58 -12.14
CA ALA A 35 -19.29 3.80 -11.83
C ALA A 35 -18.11 4.61 -12.31
N ILE A 36 -17.20 4.98 -11.40
CA ILE A 36 -16.02 5.73 -11.79
C ILE A 36 -15.24 4.77 -12.69
N PRO A 37 -15.08 5.07 -13.99
CA PRO A 37 -14.51 4.10 -14.90
C PRO A 37 -13.05 3.82 -14.51
N ALA A 38 -12.64 2.54 -14.57
CA ALA A 38 -11.27 2.06 -14.24
C ALA A 38 -10.15 2.89 -14.91
N THR A 39 -10.48 3.60 -15.99
CA THR A 39 -9.69 4.66 -16.63
C THR A 39 -9.11 5.73 -15.68
N LYS A 40 -9.57 5.82 -14.42
CA LYS A 40 -9.04 6.76 -13.44
C LYS A 40 -7.74 6.32 -12.76
N LEU A 41 -7.43 5.02 -12.70
CA LEU A 41 -6.18 4.55 -12.13
C LEU A 41 -5.18 4.21 -13.24
N ASN A 42 -4.38 5.20 -13.63
CA ASN A 42 -3.37 5.05 -14.67
C ASN A 42 -2.07 5.72 -14.24
N GLY A 43 -0.95 5.04 -14.45
CA GLY A 43 0.39 5.55 -14.11
C GLY A 43 1.07 4.73 -13.03
N SER A 44 2.20 5.25 -12.54
CA SER A 44 3.05 4.58 -11.56
C SER A 44 2.76 5.05 -10.14
N PHE A 45 2.81 4.13 -9.20
CA PHE A 45 2.50 4.34 -7.80
C PHE A 45 3.54 3.63 -6.94
N VAL A 46 3.83 4.22 -5.78
CA VAL A 46 4.57 3.59 -4.69
C VAL A 46 3.59 3.25 -3.58
N PHE A 47 3.73 2.08 -2.97
CA PHE A 47 2.95 1.72 -1.80
C PHE A 47 3.85 1.20 -0.69
N SER A 48 3.35 1.29 0.53
CA SER A 48 3.96 0.65 1.68
C SER A 48 2.92 0.32 2.73
N ALA A 49 3.06 -0.80 3.42
CA ALA A 49 2.19 -1.18 4.53
C ALA A 49 2.98 -1.93 5.60
N ASN A 50 2.45 -1.92 6.81
CA ASN A 50 2.89 -2.79 7.88
C ASN A 50 1.69 -3.40 8.57
N GLY A 51 1.88 -4.60 9.12
CA GLY A 51 0.79 -5.33 9.76
C GLY A 51 1.29 -6.61 10.41
N THR A 52 0.33 -7.48 10.68
CA THR A 52 0.57 -8.85 11.16
C THR A 52 -0.25 -9.81 10.33
N ASP A 53 0.40 -10.86 9.85
CA ASP A 53 -0.24 -12.01 9.22
C ASP A 53 -0.23 -13.21 10.21
N PRO A 54 -1.31 -14.00 10.32
CA PRO A 54 -1.33 -15.16 11.21
C PRO A 54 -0.29 -16.26 10.89
N ALA A 55 0.16 -16.38 9.64
CA ALA A 55 1.15 -17.36 9.21
C ALA A 55 2.59 -16.83 9.35
N ASP A 56 2.83 -15.56 8.99
CA ASP A 56 4.18 -14.99 8.90
C ASP A 56 4.54 -13.99 10.01
N GLY A 57 3.59 -13.66 10.90
CA GLY A 57 3.82 -12.72 12.00
C GLY A 57 3.82 -11.27 11.54
N SER A 58 4.56 -10.41 12.23
CA SER A 58 4.67 -8.99 11.85
C SER A 58 5.39 -8.85 10.52
N TYR A 59 4.95 -7.90 9.70
CA TYR A 59 5.59 -7.63 8.43
C TYR A 59 5.63 -6.13 8.10
N PHE A 60 6.55 -5.80 7.19
CA PHE A 60 6.54 -4.59 6.40
C PHE A 60 6.66 -4.94 4.91
N VAL A 61 5.95 -4.19 4.07
CA VAL A 61 6.05 -4.27 2.62
C VAL A 61 6.21 -2.88 2.05
N ALA A 62 7.06 -2.73 1.05
CA ALA A 62 7.04 -1.58 0.15
C ALA A 62 7.24 -2.02 -1.28
N GLY A 63 6.62 -1.31 -2.20
CA GLY A 63 6.67 -1.66 -3.60
C GLY A 63 6.30 -0.51 -4.52
N SER A 64 6.36 -0.81 -5.81
CA SER A 64 5.85 0.07 -6.85
C SER A 64 5.05 -0.72 -7.87
N PHE A 65 3.99 -0.13 -8.40
CA PHE A 65 3.22 -0.72 -9.48
C PHE A 65 2.82 0.31 -10.52
N THR A 66 2.54 -0.16 -11.73
CA THR A 66 1.95 0.64 -12.80
C THR A 66 0.56 0.11 -13.13
N ALA A 67 -0.45 0.97 -13.03
CA ALA A 67 -1.82 0.66 -13.42
C ALA A 67 -2.07 1.09 -14.87
N ASP A 68 -2.79 0.26 -15.62
CA ASP A 68 -2.96 0.42 -17.08
C ASP A 68 -4.20 1.24 -17.49
N GLY A 69 -5.00 1.73 -16.54
CA GLY A 69 -6.31 2.37 -16.80
C GLY A 69 -7.42 1.43 -17.33
N LYS A 70 -7.19 0.12 -17.36
CA LYS A 70 -8.08 -0.92 -17.92
C LYS A 70 -8.36 -2.06 -16.93
N GLY A 71 -7.93 -1.93 -15.67
CA GLY A 71 -8.12 -2.93 -14.62
C GLY A 71 -6.94 -3.89 -14.43
N GLY A 72 -5.82 -3.69 -15.11
CA GLY A 72 -4.58 -4.47 -14.96
C GLY A 72 -3.45 -3.67 -14.32
N LEU A 73 -2.58 -4.34 -13.58
CA LEU A 73 -1.36 -3.74 -13.07
C LEU A 73 -0.19 -4.72 -13.02
N THR A 74 1.02 -4.16 -12.99
CA THR A 74 2.28 -4.90 -12.83
C THR A 74 3.19 -4.12 -11.92
N GLY A 75 3.97 -4.81 -11.10
CA GLY A 75 4.83 -4.15 -10.12
C GLY A 75 5.93 -5.02 -9.56
N ILE A 76 6.62 -4.44 -8.59
CA ILE A 76 7.63 -5.09 -7.76
C ILE A 76 7.39 -4.71 -6.30
N GLU A 77 7.74 -5.59 -5.39
CA GLU A 77 7.74 -5.35 -3.95
C GLU A 77 8.96 -5.95 -3.26
N ASP A 78 9.24 -5.41 -2.08
CA ASP A 78 10.10 -6.01 -1.08
C ASP A 78 9.27 -6.24 0.18
N LEU A 79 9.32 -7.46 0.69
CA LEU A 79 8.66 -7.88 1.91
C LEU A 79 9.72 -8.21 2.95
N ASN A 80 9.54 -7.66 4.14
CA ASN A 80 10.21 -8.11 5.34
C ASN A 80 9.14 -8.76 6.21
N LEU A 81 9.20 -10.08 6.29
CA LEU A 81 8.25 -10.95 6.98
C LEU A 81 8.94 -11.54 8.21
N GLY A 82 8.17 -11.95 9.22
CA GLY A 82 8.73 -12.69 10.35
C GLY A 82 9.36 -14.04 9.95
N SER A 83 9.03 -14.56 8.77
CA SER A 83 9.60 -15.79 8.19
C SER A 83 10.84 -15.54 7.30
N GLY A 84 11.16 -14.29 6.96
CA GLY A 84 12.31 -13.93 6.13
C GLY A 84 12.07 -12.70 5.25
N VAL A 85 13.05 -12.39 4.41
CA VAL A 85 12.99 -11.24 3.50
C VAL A 85 12.88 -11.73 2.06
N ASP A 86 11.84 -11.28 1.38
CA ASP A 86 11.66 -11.47 -0.06
C ASP A 86 11.88 -10.15 -0.77
N SER A 87 12.96 -10.07 -1.54
CA SER A 87 13.39 -8.82 -2.19
C SER A 87 13.20 -8.87 -3.71
N ASN A 88 12.76 -7.76 -4.28
CA ASN A 88 12.57 -7.56 -5.71
C ASN A 88 11.62 -8.61 -6.33
N VAL A 89 10.53 -8.88 -5.61
CA VAL A 89 9.48 -9.81 -6.02
C VAL A 89 8.62 -9.14 -7.08
N SER A 90 8.61 -9.69 -8.29
CA SER A 90 7.73 -9.20 -9.35
C SER A 90 6.32 -9.73 -9.18
N PHE A 91 5.32 -8.88 -9.34
CA PHE A 91 3.91 -9.30 -9.31
C PHE A 91 3.12 -8.75 -10.50
N THR A 92 2.03 -9.44 -10.80
CA THR A 92 0.96 -8.95 -11.68
C THR A 92 -0.34 -8.92 -10.91
N GLY A 93 -1.29 -8.11 -11.35
CA GLY A 93 -2.54 -7.97 -10.63
C GLY A 93 -3.65 -7.36 -11.45
N THR A 94 -4.80 -7.34 -10.82
CA THR A 94 -5.99 -6.66 -11.34
C THR A 94 -6.54 -5.70 -10.30
N TYR A 95 -7.27 -4.70 -10.77
CA TYR A 95 -7.98 -3.79 -9.89
C TYR A 95 -9.36 -3.46 -10.42
N GLN A 96 -10.25 -3.10 -9.51
CA GLN A 96 -11.57 -2.55 -9.79
C GLN A 96 -11.74 -1.23 -9.05
N VAL A 97 -12.47 -0.30 -9.66
CA VAL A 97 -12.83 0.98 -9.06
C VAL A 97 -14.34 0.98 -8.91
N ASP A 98 -14.84 1.14 -7.69
CA ASP A 98 -16.27 1.22 -7.44
C ASP A 98 -16.83 2.62 -7.77
N SER A 99 -18.16 2.79 -7.66
CA SER A 99 -18.83 4.07 -7.90
C SER A 99 -18.53 5.14 -6.84
N ALA A 100 -17.99 4.76 -5.68
CA ALA A 100 -17.55 5.66 -4.62
C ALA A 100 -16.07 6.08 -4.78
N GLY A 101 -15.34 5.49 -5.73
CA GLY A 101 -13.93 5.73 -5.96
C GLY A 101 -13.01 4.89 -5.07
N SER A 102 -13.53 3.84 -4.41
CA SER A 102 -12.68 2.85 -3.74
C SER A 102 -12.06 1.92 -4.77
N VAL A 103 -10.77 1.66 -4.62
CA VAL A 103 -10.02 0.69 -5.42
C VAL A 103 -9.88 -0.59 -4.62
N SER A 104 -10.20 -1.71 -5.26
CA SER A 104 -9.87 -3.05 -4.77
C SER A 104 -8.83 -3.67 -5.70
N VAL A 105 -7.73 -4.13 -5.14
CA VAL A 105 -6.60 -4.73 -5.85
C VAL A 105 -6.41 -6.17 -5.41
N THR A 106 -6.09 -7.03 -6.39
CA THR A 106 -5.58 -8.37 -6.16
C THR A 106 -4.28 -8.53 -6.92
N ILE A 107 -3.21 -8.90 -6.23
CA ILE A 107 -1.90 -9.20 -6.83
C ILE A 107 -1.53 -10.67 -6.65
N SER A 108 -0.68 -11.16 -7.53
CA SER A 108 -0.04 -12.47 -7.45
C SER A 108 1.44 -12.31 -7.78
N ASP A 109 2.26 -12.79 -6.86
CA ASP A 109 3.72 -12.80 -6.87
C ASP A 109 4.32 -14.18 -7.25
N GLY A 110 3.46 -15.16 -7.54
CA GLY A 110 3.85 -16.53 -7.87
C GLY A 110 3.89 -17.50 -6.69
N THR A 111 3.59 -17.07 -5.46
CA THR A 111 3.51 -17.94 -4.26
C THR A 111 2.24 -18.79 -4.21
N GLY A 112 1.27 -18.49 -5.06
CA GLY A 112 -0.01 -19.20 -5.16
C GLY A 112 -1.09 -18.68 -4.21
N VAL A 113 -0.77 -17.76 -3.31
CA VAL A 113 -1.73 -17.04 -2.47
C VAL A 113 -1.83 -15.59 -2.97
N PRO A 114 -3.01 -15.13 -3.42
CA PRO A 114 -3.17 -13.75 -3.82
C PRO A 114 -3.18 -12.81 -2.62
N THR A 115 -2.51 -11.67 -2.74
CA THR A 115 -2.58 -10.58 -1.77
C THR A 115 -3.66 -9.58 -2.18
N PHE A 116 -4.39 -9.07 -1.19
CA PHE A 116 -5.47 -8.12 -1.39
C PHE A 116 -5.16 -6.79 -0.72
N PHE A 117 -5.47 -5.70 -1.40
CA PHE A 117 -5.47 -4.39 -0.75
C PHE A 117 -6.50 -3.43 -1.32
N THR A 118 -6.89 -2.47 -0.48
CA THR A 118 -7.90 -1.45 -0.82
C THR A 118 -7.43 -0.06 -0.48
N PHE A 119 -7.80 0.92 -1.30
CA PHE A 119 -7.52 2.33 -1.06
C PHE A 119 -8.50 3.22 -1.84
N PRO A 120 -8.84 4.42 -1.36
CA PRO A 120 -9.62 5.37 -2.15
C PRO A 120 -8.75 6.02 -3.24
N ILE A 121 -9.32 6.29 -4.43
CA ILE A 121 -8.73 7.25 -5.38
C ILE A 121 -8.91 8.64 -4.75
N PRO A 122 -7.86 9.31 -4.28
CA PRO A 122 -8.06 10.59 -3.64
C PRO A 122 -8.43 11.62 -4.71
N SER A 123 -9.50 12.36 -4.51
CA SER A 123 -9.73 13.58 -5.29
C SER A 123 -8.67 14.61 -4.89
N GLY A 124 -7.63 14.78 -5.71
CA GLY A 124 -6.59 15.80 -5.49
C GLY A 124 -5.55 15.49 -4.42
N SER A 125 -5.53 14.29 -3.84
CA SER A 125 -4.45 13.86 -2.93
C SER A 125 -3.48 12.92 -3.64
N VAL A 126 -2.20 13.08 -3.35
CA VAL A 126 -1.11 12.23 -3.86
C VAL A 126 -0.88 10.99 -2.99
N ALA A 127 -1.62 10.83 -1.89
CA ALA A 127 -1.53 9.69 -0.98
C ALA A 127 -2.91 9.20 -0.54
N ALA A 128 -3.09 7.88 -0.45
CA ALA A 128 -4.29 7.22 0.05
C ALA A 128 -3.95 6.21 1.14
N LYS A 129 -4.82 6.06 2.14
CA LYS A 129 -4.69 4.99 3.13
C LYS A 129 -4.89 3.64 2.44
N LEU A 130 -3.96 2.73 2.68
CA LEU A 130 -3.98 1.35 2.22
C LEU A 130 -4.46 0.46 3.36
N SER A 131 -5.41 -0.43 3.09
CA SER A 131 -5.60 -1.65 3.88
C SER A 131 -4.93 -2.78 3.10
N TYR A 132 -3.98 -3.47 3.72
CA TYR A 132 -3.21 -4.55 3.14
C TYR A 132 -3.49 -5.82 3.94
N ASP A 133 -3.28 -6.98 3.32
CA ASP A 133 -3.61 -8.32 3.82
C ASP A 133 -3.50 -8.53 5.35
N GLY A 134 -4.38 -9.35 5.91
CA GLY A 134 -4.49 -9.52 7.36
C GLY A 134 -4.87 -8.21 8.08
N THR A 135 -3.98 -7.71 8.94
CA THR A 135 -4.17 -6.45 9.71
C THR A 135 -3.47 -5.24 9.09
N GLY A 136 -2.92 -5.38 7.89
CA GLY A 136 -2.06 -4.40 7.25
C GLY A 136 -2.70 -3.04 7.04
N SER A 137 -1.94 -2.00 7.34
CA SER A 137 -2.31 -0.64 6.93
C SER A 137 -1.10 0.14 6.43
N GLY A 138 -1.35 1.12 5.58
CA GLY A 138 -0.26 1.78 4.89
C GLY A 138 -0.68 2.96 4.03
N THR A 139 0.15 3.26 3.03
CA THR A 139 -0.11 4.30 2.04
C THR A 139 0.12 3.80 0.62
N VAL A 140 -0.60 4.37 -0.33
CA VAL A 140 -0.27 4.32 -1.76
C VAL A 140 -0.20 5.75 -2.28
N GLN A 141 0.82 6.04 -3.09
CA GLN A 141 1.13 7.38 -3.56
C GLN A 141 1.46 7.41 -5.05
N ALA A 142 1.00 8.44 -5.76
CA ALA A 142 1.37 8.63 -7.16
C ALA A 142 2.87 8.93 -7.26
N GLN A 143 3.56 8.22 -8.16
CA GLN A 143 5.00 8.30 -8.30
C GLN A 143 5.39 9.34 -9.36
N ASN A 144 6.25 10.30 -8.99
CA ASN A 144 6.88 11.24 -9.91
C ASN A 144 8.35 11.47 -9.54
N THR A 145 9.22 10.62 -10.08
CA THR A 145 10.66 10.62 -9.80
C THR A 145 11.47 11.49 -10.77
N SER A 146 10.80 12.26 -11.64
CA SER A 146 11.50 13.15 -12.58
C SER A 146 12.32 14.19 -11.82
N GLY A 147 13.65 14.08 -11.87
CA GLY A 147 14.57 14.95 -11.14
C GLY A 147 15.06 14.39 -9.79
N PHE A 148 14.64 13.18 -9.39
CA PHE A 148 15.22 12.51 -8.23
C PHE A 148 16.70 12.21 -8.47
N THR A 149 17.53 12.45 -7.47
CA THR A 149 18.96 12.10 -7.46
C THR A 149 19.34 11.55 -6.10
N ASN A 150 20.19 10.53 -6.06
CA ASN A 150 20.75 10.01 -4.82
C ASN A 150 21.81 10.93 -4.19
N LEU A 151 22.15 12.07 -4.81
CA LEU A 151 23.02 13.12 -4.26
C LEU A 151 22.24 14.12 -3.40
N GLY A 152 22.74 14.41 -2.19
CA GLY A 152 22.27 15.50 -1.34
C GLY A 152 22.11 15.11 0.13
N THR A 153 21.49 15.98 0.92
CA THR A 153 21.18 15.71 2.32
C THR A 153 19.76 15.20 2.45
N PHE A 154 19.60 14.06 3.12
CA PHE A 154 18.31 13.43 3.41
C PHE A 154 18.10 13.38 4.90
N ALA A 155 16.97 13.89 5.39
CA ALA A 155 16.49 13.63 6.73
C ALA A 155 15.60 12.38 6.69
N PHE A 156 15.74 11.50 7.67
CA PHE A 156 15.00 10.24 7.70
C PHE A 156 14.37 9.97 9.05
N THR A 157 13.35 9.12 9.03
CA THR A 157 12.70 8.54 10.20
C THR A 157 12.53 7.04 9.99
N LEU A 158 12.83 6.25 11.00
CA LEU A 158 12.68 4.80 11.03
C LEU A 158 11.72 4.40 12.15
N ASN A 159 10.92 3.38 11.88
CA ASN A 159 10.04 2.72 12.83
C ASN A 159 10.14 1.22 12.59
N GLY A 160 9.90 0.42 13.62
CA GLY A 160 10.03 -1.01 13.44
C GLY A 160 9.91 -1.83 14.70
N GLN A 161 10.33 -3.09 14.59
CA GLN A 161 10.46 -4.05 15.68
C GLN A 161 11.79 -4.79 15.56
N GLY A 162 12.53 -4.86 16.66
CA GLY A 162 13.78 -5.60 16.83
C GLY A 162 13.77 -6.30 18.19
N GLU A 163 14.80 -6.08 19.00
CA GLU A 163 14.79 -6.51 20.42
C GLU A 163 13.69 -5.80 21.23
N GLY A 164 13.23 -4.64 20.76
CA GLY A 164 12.01 -3.97 21.20
C GLY A 164 11.36 -3.16 20.08
N THR A 165 10.66 -2.09 20.44
CA THR A 165 10.17 -1.15 19.42
C THR A 165 11.33 -0.33 18.90
N VAL A 166 11.52 -0.33 17.58
CA VAL A 166 12.54 0.46 16.90
C VAL A 166 11.98 1.85 16.60
N THR A 167 12.71 2.88 17.00
CA THR A 167 12.49 4.26 16.55
C THR A 167 13.83 4.87 16.17
N GLY A 168 13.89 5.47 14.99
CA GLY A 168 15.09 6.08 14.47
C GLY A 168 14.81 7.42 13.82
N SER A 169 15.75 8.35 13.91
CA SER A 169 15.71 9.59 13.14
C SER A 169 17.10 10.15 12.96
N GLY A 170 17.31 10.86 11.86
CA GLY A 170 18.61 11.43 11.59
C GLY A 170 18.68 12.12 10.25
N SER A 171 19.91 12.35 9.82
CA SER A 171 20.17 12.77 8.45
C SER A 171 21.48 12.19 7.95
N PHE A 172 21.58 12.02 6.65
CA PHE A 172 22.83 11.69 5.97
C PHE A 172 22.99 12.58 4.73
N THR A 173 24.22 12.86 4.36
CA THR A 173 24.58 13.55 3.12
C THR A 173 25.37 12.61 2.24
N THR A 174 24.94 12.47 1.00
CA THR A 174 25.57 11.60 0.01
C THR A 174 26.37 12.41 -1.00
N ASN A 175 27.40 11.79 -1.59
CA ASN A 175 28.07 12.29 -2.79
C ASN A 175 27.40 11.75 -4.07
N ALA A 176 27.96 12.09 -5.25
CA ALA A 176 27.40 11.65 -6.54
C ALA A 176 27.49 10.13 -6.78
N ALA A 177 28.38 9.43 -6.09
CA ALA A 177 28.45 7.97 -6.10
C ALA A 177 27.46 7.32 -5.11
N GLY A 178 26.75 8.13 -4.31
CA GLY A 178 25.82 7.65 -3.29
C GLY A 178 26.47 7.32 -1.95
N SER A 179 27.79 7.51 -1.77
CA SER A 179 28.43 7.25 -0.48
C SER A 179 28.14 8.37 0.51
N PHE A 180 27.92 8.03 1.78
CA PHE A 180 27.70 9.02 2.83
C PHE A 180 29.01 9.78 3.11
N THR A 181 28.93 11.10 3.09
CA THR A 181 30.05 12.01 3.42
C THR A 181 29.88 12.68 4.77
N ALA A 182 28.65 12.67 5.30
CA ALA A 182 28.30 13.13 6.63
C ALA A 182 26.98 12.50 7.04
N GLY A 183 26.70 12.45 8.34
CA GLY A 183 25.40 12.01 8.84
C GLY A 183 25.46 11.60 10.29
N ALA A 184 24.32 11.67 10.95
CA ALA A 184 24.15 11.18 12.30
C ALA A 184 22.71 10.71 12.51
N GLU A 185 22.55 9.80 13.46
CA GLU A 185 21.26 9.28 13.86
C GLU A 185 21.08 9.24 15.38
N ASN A 186 19.82 9.26 15.78
CA ASN A 186 19.36 8.70 17.04
C ASN A 186 18.57 7.43 16.71
N LEU A 187 18.91 6.32 17.34
CA LEU A 187 18.19 5.06 17.22
C LEU A 187 17.92 4.50 18.62
N SER A 188 16.70 4.04 18.85
CA SER A 188 16.35 3.22 20.00
C SER A 188 15.77 1.90 19.51
N ASP A 189 16.23 0.79 20.07
CA ASP A 189 15.68 -0.55 19.91
C ASP A 189 15.66 -1.24 21.29
N GLY A 190 14.50 -1.23 21.93
CA GLY A 190 14.35 -1.76 23.29
C GLY A 190 15.30 -1.07 24.29
N ALA A 191 16.22 -1.83 24.90
CA ALA A 191 17.20 -1.31 25.84
C ALA A 191 18.46 -0.72 25.16
N PHE A 192 18.63 -0.96 23.85
CA PHE A 192 19.74 -0.44 23.07
C PHE A 192 19.41 0.94 22.53
N ALA A 193 20.32 1.91 22.71
CA ALA A 193 20.15 3.25 22.17
C ALA A 193 21.48 3.83 21.66
N ARG A 194 21.43 4.42 20.47
CA ARG A 194 22.49 5.24 19.86
C ARG A 194 22.01 6.68 19.87
N ASN A 195 22.79 7.60 20.43
CA ASN A 195 22.46 9.02 20.45
C ASN A 195 23.51 9.80 19.65
N ASN A 196 23.05 10.54 18.64
CA ASN A 196 23.86 11.31 17.72
C ASN A 196 25.06 10.51 17.17
N SER A 197 24.83 9.24 16.84
CA SER A 197 25.86 8.35 16.34
C SER A 197 26.19 8.70 14.90
N ALA A 198 27.47 8.84 14.58
CA ALA A 198 27.90 9.08 13.20
C ALA A 198 27.45 7.92 12.29
N LEU A 199 26.92 8.27 11.12
CA LEU A 199 26.47 7.32 10.13
C LEU A 199 27.52 7.10 9.05
N ASN A 200 27.74 5.83 8.72
CA ASN A 200 28.32 5.41 7.45
C ASN A 200 27.22 4.76 6.62
N GLY A 201 27.41 4.71 5.31
CA GLY A 201 26.37 4.16 4.46
C GLY A 201 26.45 4.53 3.00
N THR A 202 25.46 4.07 2.27
CA THR A 202 25.27 4.34 0.85
C THR A 202 23.80 4.55 0.52
N LEU A 203 23.54 5.32 -0.54
CA LEU A 203 22.25 5.42 -1.22
C LEU A 203 22.50 5.20 -2.71
N SER A 204 22.11 4.04 -3.22
CA SER A 204 22.34 3.69 -4.63
C SER A 204 21.62 4.66 -5.57
N PRO A 205 22.06 4.78 -6.83
CA PRO A 205 21.19 5.30 -7.88
C PRO A 205 19.89 4.49 -7.98
N MET A 206 18.86 5.13 -8.51
CA MET A 206 17.54 4.53 -8.70
C MET A 206 17.53 3.60 -9.92
N PHE A 207 16.97 2.40 -9.75
CA PHE A 207 16.69 1.41 -10.78
C PHE A 207 15.29 1.62 -11.40
N SER A 208 14.85 0.68 -12.24
CA SER A 208 13.49 0.67 -12.80
C SER A 208 12.41 0.64 -11.70
N GLY A 209 11.26 1.25 -11.96
CA GLY A 209 10.15 1.33 -10.98
C GLY A 209 10.39 2.30 -9.82
N GLY A 210 11.50 3.05 -9.85
CA GLY A 210 11.85 3.97 -8.79
C GLY A 210 12.46 3.31 -7.55
N ARG A 211 12.81 2.02 -7.63
CA ARG A 211 13.44 1.26 -6.58
C ARG A 211 14.94 1.53 -6.51
N GLY A 212 15.56 1.52 -5.34
CA GLY A 212 17.01 1.43 -5.16
C GLY A 212 17.35 0.72 -3.86
N THR A 213 18.62 0.77 -3.45
CA THR A 213 19.07 0.24 -2.15
C THR A 213 19.76 1.32 -1.33
N ALA A 214 19.65 1.21 -0.02
CA ALA A 214 20.38 2.04 0.93
C ALA A 214 21.05 1.15 1.98
N VAL A 215 22.18 1.60 2.49
CA VAL A 215 22.77 1.10 3.73
C VAL A 215 22.87 2.29 4.66
N ILE A 216 22.19 2.25 5.80
CA ILE A 216 22.18 3.31 6.81
C ILE A 216 22.75 2.69 8.09
N GLY A 217 23.99 3.02 8.41
CA GLY A 217 24.69 2.37 9.51
C GLY A 217 24.98 0.90 9.18
N ALA A 218 24.40 -0.01 9.96
CA ALA A 218 24.49 -1.45 9.71
C ALA A 218 23.29 -2.00 8.94
N ASP A 219 22.23 -1.19 8.81
CA ASP A 219 20.94 -1.61 8.31
C ASP A 219 20.87 -1.42 6.78
N VAL A 220 20.43 -2.44 6.06
CA VAL A 220 20.26 -2.53 4.62
C VAL A 220 18.77 -2.37 4.27
N PHE A 221 18.48 -1.43 3.38
CA PHE A 221 17.12 -1.16 2.93
C PHE A 221 17.02 -1.30 1.40
N SER A 222 15.85 -1.70 0.92
CA SER A 222 15.38 -1.19 -0.36
C SER A 222 14.73 0.18 -0.14
N TYR A 223 14.74 1.02 -1.18
CA TYR A 223 13.99 2.26 -1.15
C TYR A 223 13.14 2.41 -2.40
N TYR A 224 12.05 3.16 -2.28
CA TYR A 224 11.16 3.50 -3.38
C TYR A 224 10.97 5.01 -3.43
N ALA A 225 11.45 5.65 -4.49
CA ALA A 225 11.27 7.07 -4.69
C ALA A 225 9.82 7.37 -5.06
N ILE A 226 9.16 8.20 -4.24
CA ILE A 226 7.81 8.71 -4.47
C ILE A 226 7.89 9.96 -5.34
N SER A 227 8.83 10.86 -5.00
CA SER A 227 8.99 12.17 -5.63
C SER A 227 10.46 12.50 -5.87
N GLN A 228 10.75 13.73 -6.32
CA GLN A 228 12.13 14.26 -6.41
C GLN A 228 12.88 14.28 -5.08
N THR A 229 12.15 14.31 -3.96
CA THR A 229 12.73 14.49 -2.63
C THR A 229 12.37 13.39 -1.66
N GLN A 230 11.33 12.59 -1.92
CA GLN A 230 10.82 11.63 -0.94
C GLN A 230 11.05 10.19 -1.38
N ILE A 231 11.56 9.38 -0.44
CA ILE A 231 11.67 7.93 -0.58
C ILE A 231 11.01 7.22 0.62
N VAL A 232 10.46 6.04 0.38
CA VAL A 232 10.13 5.04 1.41
C VAL A 232 11.32 4.11 1.57
N LEU A 233 11.57 3.64 2.80
CA LEU A 233 12.62 2.67 3.14
C LEU A 233 11.97 1.36 3.64
N ALA A 234 12.42 0.23 3.12
CA ALA A 234 12.04 -1.12 3.54
C ALA A 234 13.28 -1.88 3.99
N GLY A 235 13.38 -2.26 5.26
CA GLY A 235 14.49 -3.04 5.79
C GLY A 235 14.54 -4.41 5.13
N LEU A 236 15.74 -4.88 4.82
CA LEU A 236 16.01 -6.15 4.15
C LEU A 236 16.77 -7.13 5.06
N GLU A 237 16.73 -6.91 6.36
CA GLU A 237 17.26 -7.80 7.38
C GLU A 237 16.18 -8.76 7.89
N ASP A 238 16.60 -10.00 8.12
CA ASP A 238 15.77 -11.10 8.63
C ASP A 238 15.50 -11.02 10.14
N THR A 239 16.33 -10.29 10.88
CA THR A 239 16.24 -10.20 12.35
C THR A 239 15.46 -8.99 12.85
N THR A 240 15.31 -7.95 12.02
CA THR A 240 14.71 -6.68 12.44
C THR A 240 13.79 -6.15 11.36
N LEU A 241 12.54 -5.88 11.74
CA LEU A 241 11.53 -5.26 10.89
C LEU A 241 11.67 -3.75 10.98
N ILE A 242 12.55 -3.13 10.19
CA ILE A 242 12.71 -1.68 10.14
C ILE A 242 12.14 -1.13 8.84
N TYR A 243 11.41 -0.02 8.92
CA TYR A 243 10.94 0.71 7.76
C TYR A 243 10.89 2.20 8.04
N GLY A 244 10.72 3.01 7.00
CA GLY A 244 10.73 4.44 7.21
C GLY A 244 10.52 5.27 5.97
N THR A 245 10.85 6.55 6.10
CA THR A 245 10.91 7.48 4.98
C THR A 245 12.15 8.33 5.09
N ALA A 246 12.63 8.83 3.95
CA ALA A 246 13.61 9.90 3.93
C ALA A 246 13.19 10.99 2.96
N THR A 247 13.46 12.25 3.34
CA THR A 247 13.15 13.44 2.57
C THR A 247 14.42 14.26 2.37
N LYS A 248 14.75 14.50 1.10
CA LYS A 248 15.82 15.40 0.66
C LYS A 248 15.50 16.83 1.08
N GLN A 249 16.47 17.47 1.73
CA GLN A 249 16.40 18.85 2.22
C GLN A 249 16.77 19.86 1.12
#